data_AF-A0A736WVC0-F1
#
_entry.id   AF-A0A736WVC0-F1
#
_cell.length_a   1.000
_cell.length_b   1.000
_cell.length_c   1.000
_cell.angle_alpha   90.00
_cell.angle_beta   90.00
_cell.angle_gamma   90.00
#
_symmetry.space_group_name_H-M   'P 1'
#
loop_
_entity.id
_entity.type
_entity.pdbx_description
1 polymer ?
#
loop_
_entity_poly.entity_id
_entity_poly.type
_entity_poly.pdbx_seq_one_letter_code
_entity_poly.pdbx_strand_id
1 'polypeptide(L)'
;MDEKKLKALATELAKGLKTEADLNQFSRMLTKLTVEAALNAELTDHPGHEKNAPKKGSNTRNGYSSKTLLCDDGEIELNTPRDRENTFEPQLIKKHQTRITQMDSQILSLYAKGMTTREIVAIFKEMYDA
;
A
#
# COMPACT_ATOMS: atom_id res chain seq x y z
N MET A 1 8.33 -0.70 -18.91
CA MET A 1 8.46 0.73 -18.58
C MET A 1 9.66 1.27 -19.34
N ASP A 2 9.48 2.29 -20.19
CA ASP A 2 10.61 2.90 -20.90
C ASP A 2 11.50 3.66 -19.91
N GLU A 3 12.76 3.28 -19.80
CA GLU A 3 13.75 3.87 -18.88
C GLU A 3 13.88 5.40 -19.09
N LYS A 4 13.71 5.87 -20.32
CA LYS A 4 13.69 7.30 -20.67
C LYS A 4 12.52 8.06 -20.07
N LYS A 5 11.32 7.46 -20.03
CA LYS A 5 10.13 8.08 -19.43
C LYS A 5 10.26 8.15 -17.91
N LEU A 6 10.82 7.10 -17.30
CA LEU A 6 11.12 7.08 -15.87
C LEU A 6 12.13 8.16 -15.47
N LYS A 7 13.22 8.31 -16.23
CA LYS A 7 14.22 9.36 -15.99
C LYS A 7 13.62 10.76 -16.13
N ALA A 8 12.78 10.99 -17.13
CA ALA A 8 12.10 12.28 -17.32
C ALA A 8 11.18 12.62 -16.12
N LEU A 9 10.34 11.66 -15.71
CA LEU A 9 9.49 11.79 -14.51
C LEU A 9 10.32 12.07 -13.25
N ALA A 10 11.40 11.32 -13.04
CA ALA A 10 12.30 11.51 -11.90
C ALA A 10 12.93 12.91 -11.90
N THR A 11 13.35 13.43 -13.06
CA THR A 11 13.90 14.79 -13.16
C THR A 11 12.88 15.89 -12.90
N GLU A 12 11.60 15.67 -13.20
CA GLU A 12 10.55 16.62 -12.83
C GLU A 12 10.25 16.59 -11.34
N LEU A 13 10.15 15.39 -10.76
CA LEU A 13 9.85 15.18 -9.35
C LEU A 13 10.98 15.67 -8.43
N ALA A 14 12.24 15.53 -8.87
CA ALA A 14 13.42 15.97 -8.11
C ALA A 14 13.49 17.49 -7.90
N LYS A 15 12.83 18.31 -8.73
CA LYS A 15 12.87 19.78 -8.62
C LYS A 15 12.28 20.30 -7.30
N GLY A 16 11.42 19.52 -6.65
CA GLY A 16 10.76 19.89 -5.39
C GLY A 16 11.41 19.31 -4.13
N LEU A 17 12.37 18.39 -4.26
CA LEU A 17 12.96 17.66 -3.12
C LEU A 17 14.26 18.35 -2.69
N LYS A 18 14.33 18.80 -1.43
CA LYS A 18 15.50 19.50 -0.89
C LYS A 18 16.13 18.79 0.32
N THR A 19 15.34 17.98 1.02
CA THR A 19 15.76 17.29 2.24
C THR A 19 15.40 15.80 2.21
N GLU A 20 16.03 15.01 3.09
CA GLU A 20 15.70 13.59 3.28
C GLU A 20 14.24 13.42 3.76
N ALA A 21 13.73 14.36 4.56
CA ALA A 21 12.34 14.36 4.99
C ALA A 21 11.37 14.51 3.81
N ASP A 22 11.69 15.39 2.85
CA ASP A 22 10.88 15.57 1.64
C ASP A 22 10.87 14.28 0.80
N LEU A 23 12.00 13.58 0.74
CA LEU A 23 12.13 12.31 0.01
C LEU A 23 11.28 11.20 0.65
N ASN A 24 11.29 11.09 1.98
CA ASN A 24 10.46 10.12 2.70
C ASN A 24 8.96 10.42 2.55
N GLN A 25 8.56 11.69 2.66
CA GLN A 25 7.18 12.10 2.43
C GLN A 25 6.73 11.79 1.00
N PHE A 26 7.62 12.03 0.04
CA PHE A 26 7.38 11.71 -1.36
C PHE A 26 7.22 10.21 -1.59
N SER A 27 8.10 9.37 -1.04
CA SER A 27 7.99 7.89 -1.13
C SER A 27 6.64 7.40 -0.62
N ARG A 28 6.20 7.89 0.55
CA ARG A 28 4.88 7.56 1.13
C ARG A 28 3.72 7.98 0.22
N MET A 29 3.77 9.19 -0.33
CA MET A 29 2.72 9.68 -1.24
C MET A 29 2.69 8.89 -2.55
N LEU A 30 3.85 8.60 -3.14
CA LEU A 30 3.96 7.80 -4.35
C LEU A 30 3.39 6.39 -4.11
N THR A 31 3.79 5.76 -3.00
CA THR A 31 3.29 4.43 -2.60
C THR A 31 1.78 4.43 -2.41
N LYS A 32 1.22 5.45 -1.73
CA LYS A 32 -0.23 5.61 -1.61
C LYS A 32 -0.92 5.65 -2.98
N LEU A 33 -0.45 6.52 -3.87
CA LEU A 33 -1.07 6.72 -5.18
C LEU A 33 -0.99 5.48 -6.06
N THR A 34 0.16 4.79 -6.07
CA THR A 34 0.34 3.57 -6.87
C THR A 34 -0.56 2.44 -6.36
N VAL A 35 -0.64 2.28 -5.04
CA VAL A 35 -1.50 1.29 -4.40
C VAL A 35 -2.98 1.58 -4.66
N GLU A 36 -3.43 2.82 -4.43
CA GLU A 36 -4.83 3.20 -4.70
C GLU A 36 -5.19 3.02 -6.18
N ALA A 37 -4.29 3.38 -7.09
CA ALA A 37 -4.49 3.17 -8.52
C ALA A 37 -4.60 1.68 -8.87
N ALA A 38 -3.72 0.83 -8.32
CA ALA A 38 -3.77 -0.61 -8.52
C ALA A 38 -5.08 -1.21 -7.99
N LEU A 39 -5.52 -0.84 -6.79
CA LEU A 39 -6.79 -1.30 -6.23
C LEU A 39 -8.01 -0.84 -7.06
N ASN A 40 -7.96 0.37 -7.62
CA ASN A 40 -9.02 0.85 -8.51
C ASN A 40 -9.06 0.07 -9.83
N ALA A 41 -7.89 -0.33 -10.36
CA ALA A 41 -7.79 -1.17 -11.55
C ALA A 41 -8.33 -2.59 -11.28
N GLU A 42 -7.96 -3.20 -10.14
CA GLU A 42 -8.54 -4.48 -9.70
C GLU A 42 -10.07 -4.40 -9.59
N LEU A 43 -10.61 -3.29 -9.05
CA LEU A 43 -12.06 -3.07 -8.99
C LEU A 43 -12.67 -2.69 -10.35
N THR A 44 -11.91 -2.30 -11.37
CA THR A 44 -12.43 -2.19 -12.74
C THR A 44 -12.66 -3.58 -13.32
N ASP A 45 -11.69 -4.46 -13.13
CA ASP A 45 -11.71 -5.80 -13.71
C ASP A 45 -12.77 -6.70 -13.05
N HIS A 46 -12.99 -6.57 -11.74
CA HIS A 46 -13.95 -7.40 -10.98
C HIS A 46 -15.42 -7.32 -11.48
N PRO A 47 -16.08 -6.15 -11.54
CA PRO A 47 -17.41 -5.98 -12.13
C PRO A 47 -17.39 -5.79 -13.66
N GLY A 48 -16.20 -5.69 -14.28
CA GLY A 48 -16.03 -5.56 -15.73
C GLY A 48 -16.49 -4.22 -16.31
N HIS A 49 -16.51 -3.15 -15.50
CA HIS A 49 -16.85 -1.82 -15.97
C HIS A 49 -16.11 -0.70 -15.21
N GLU A 50 -15.85 0.38 -15.94
CA GLU A 50 -15.22 1.60 -15.42
C GLU A 50 -16.15 2.39 -14.49
N LYS A 51 -15.56 3.31 -13.74
CA LYS A 51 -16.33 4.27 -12.92
C LYS A 51 -17.23 5.11 -13.82
N ASN A 52 -18.52 5.20 -13.49
CA ASN A 52 -19.56 5.91 -14.24
C ASN A 52 -19.89 5.32 -15.64
N ALA A 53 -19.33 4.16 -15.99
CA ALA A 53 -19.74 3.44 -17.19
C ALA A 53 -21.12 2.77 -17.00
N PRO A 54 -21.86 2.48 -18.08
CA PRO A 54 -23.09 1.70 -18.00
C PRO A 54 -22.82 0.35 -17.34
N LYS A 55 -23.64 -0.01 -16.35
CA LYS A 55 -23.47 -1.23 -15.56
C LYS A 55 -23.52 -2.46 -16.47
N LYS A 56 -22.57 -3.37 -16.28
CA LYS A 56 -22.63 -4.74 -16.79
C LYS A 56 -22.88 -5.66 -15.58
N GLY A 57 -24.15 -5.92 -15.28
CA GLY A 57 -24.55 -6.78 -14.15
C GLY A 57 -25.31 -6.07 -13.02
N SER A 58 -25.42 -6.75 -11.87
CA SER A 58 -26.11 -6.26 -10.66
C SER A 58 -25.20 -5.43 -9.75
N ASN A 59 -23.92 -5.79 -9.69
CA ASN A 59 -22.95 -5.16 -8.79
C ASN A 59 -22.51 -3.78 -9.31
N THR A 60 -22.20 -2.88 -8.37
CA THR A 60 -21.78 -1.51 -8.65
C THR A 60 -20.71 -1.06 -7.66
N ARG A 61 -19.91 -0.05 -8.01
CA ARG A 61 -18.97 0.56 -7.07
C ARG A 61 -19.73 1.33 -5.98
N ASN A 62 -19.28 1.23 -4.74
CA ASN A 62 -19.94 1.84 -3.59
C ASN A 62 -19.00 2.73 -2.74
N GLY A 63 -18.24 3.58 -3.42
CA GLY A 63 -17.32 4.53 -2.78
C GLY A 63 -16.03 3.88 -2.29
N TYR A 64 -15.50 4.41 -1.18
CA TYR A 64 -14.21 4.04 -0.62
C TYR A 64 -14.31 3.82 0.89
N SER A 65 -13.38 3.04 1.45
CA SER A 65 -13.16 2.89 2.88
C SER A 65 -11.72 3.28 3.21
N SER A 66 -11.52 4.03 4.30
CA SER A 66 -10.19 4.35 4.78
C SER A 66 -9.55 3.11 5.44
N LYS A 67 -8.24 2.99 5.28
CA LYS A 67 -7.42 1.93 5.87
C LYS A 67 -6.01 2.44 6.10
N THR A 68 -5.53 2.38 7.33
CA THR A 68 -4.13 2.68 7.65
C THR A 68 -3.27 1.44 7.42
N LEU A 69 -2.23 1.59 6.62
CA LEU A 69 -1.20 0.59 6.39
C LEU A 69 0.10 1.01 7.04
N LEU A 70 0.71 0.07 7.75
CA LEU A 70 2.06 0.21 8.23
C LEU A 70 3.03 -0.35 7.18
N CYS A 71 3.89 0.51 6.65
CA CYS A 71 4.98 0.18 5.75
C CYS A 71 6.33 0.52 6.42
N ASP A 72 7.43 0.08 5.84
CA ASP A 72 8.78 0.36 6.36
C ASP A 72 9.09 1.88 6.37
N ASP A 73 8.52 2.63 5.41
CA ASP A 73 8.61 4.09 5.31
C ASP A 73 7.61 4.82 6.25
N GLY A 74 6.91 4.09 7.13
CA GLY A 74 5.92 4.59 8.08
C GLY A 74 4.47 4.34 7.69
N GLU A 75 3.54 5.00 8.40
CA GLU A 75 2.11 4.80 8.20
C GLU A 75 1.59 5.49 6.93
N ILE A 76 0.69 4.83 6.20
CA ILE A 76 0.05 5.36 5.01
C ILE A 76 -1.46 5.15 5.14
N GLU A 77 -2.23 6.25 5.11
CA GLU A 77 -3.69 6.17 5.03
C GLU A 77 -4.12 5.98 3.57
N LEU A 78 -4.79 4.87 3.28
CA LEU A 78 -5.31 4.52 1.97
C LEU A 78 -6.83 4.65 1.88
N ASN A 79 -7.32 5.00 0.70
CA ASN A 79 -8.70 4.89 0.30
C ASN A 79 -8.91 3.64 -0.54
N THR A 80 -9.36 2.57 0.10
CA THR A 80 -9.64 1.29 -0.55
C THR A 80 -11.01 1.32 -1.23
N PRO A 81 -11.12 0.98 -2.52
CA PRO A 81 -12.39 1.01 -3.23
C PRO A 81 -13.23 -0.23 -2.87
N ARG A 82 -14.55 -0.10 -2.89
CA ARG A 82 -15.49 -1.17 -2.52
C ARG A 82 -16.59 -1.35 -3.54
N ASP A 83 -17.08 -2.57 -3.67
CA ASP A 83 -18.28 -2.89 -4.43
C ASP A 83 -19.54 -2.85 -3.53
N ARG A 84 -20.71 -2.90 -4.15
CA ARG A 84 -22.01 -2.84 -3.47
C ARG A 84 -22.37 -4.19 -2.84
N GLU A 85 -22.02 -5.28 -3.52
CA GLU A 85 -22.33 -6.65 -3.09
C GLU A 85 -21.26 -7.24 -2.14
N ASN A 86 -20.20 -6.49 -1.81
CA ASN A 86 -19.07 -6.91 -0.96
C ASN A 86 -18.33 -8.17 -1.44
N THR A 87 -18.42 -8.48 -2.73
CA THR A 87 -17.80 -9.64 -3.39
C THR A 87 -16.37 -9.39 -3.84
N PHE A 88 -15.93 -8.13 -3.87
CA PHE A 88 -14.58 -7.78 -4.30
C PHE A 88 -13.54 -8.22 -3.26
N GLU A 89 -12.54 -8.98 -3.68
CA GLU A 89 -11.40 -9.44 -2.87
C GLU A 89 -10.08 -8.94 -3.49
N PRO A 90 -9.54 -7.79 -3.02
CA PRO A 90 -8.32 -7.23 -3.58
C PRO A 90 -7.11 -8.14 -3.35
N GLN A 91 -6.25 -8.23 -4.37
CA GLN A 91 -5.12 -9.17 -4.39
C GLN A 91 -3.83 -8.51 -3.91
N LEU A 92 -3.56 -7.27 -4.34
CA LEU A 92 -2.37 -6.53 -3.91
C LEU A 92 -2.35 -6.34 -2.40
N ILE A 93 -3.50 -5.95 -1.82
CA ILE A 93 -3.65 -5.72 -0.38
C ILE A 93 -4.95 -6.36 0.08
N LYS A 94 -4.84 -7.45 0.84
CA LYS A 94 -5.99 -8.23 1.27
C LYS A 94 -6.88 -7.44 2.22
N LYS A 95 -8.14 -7.87 2.33
CA LYS A 95 -9.05 -7.38 3.38
C LYS A 95 -8.40 -7.55 4.76
N HIS A 96 -8.54 -6.54 5.60
CA HIS A 96 -7.98 -6.48 6.96
C HIS A 96 -6.45 -6.55 7.09
N GLN A 97 -5.69 -6.67 6.00
CA GLN A 97 -4.22 -6.66 6.06
C GLN A 97 -3.72 -5.24 6.37
N THR A 98 -3.28 -4.96 7.60
CA THR A 98 -2.84 -3.62 8.01
C THR A 98 -1.32 -3.38 7.86
N ARG A 99 -0.55 -4.38 7.41
CA ARG A 99 0.92 -4.31 7.34
C ARG A 99 1.43 -4.89 6.02
N ILE A 100 2.45 -4.24 5.44
CA ILE A 100 3.20 -4.69 4.26
C ILE A 100 4.69 -4.61 4.58
N THR A 101 5.09 -5.17 5.72
CA THR A 101 6.47 -5.10 6.19
C THR A 101 7.18 -6.41 5.92
N GLN A 102 8.49 -6.35 5.74
CA GLN A 102 9.35 -7.53 5.81
C GLN A 102 9.53 -8.03 7.25
N MET A 103 8.82 -7.44 8.23
CA MET A 103 8.91 -7.81 9.65
C MET A 103 8.62 -9.29 9.85
N ASP A 104 7.65 -9.89 9.16
CA ASP A 104 7.28 -11.28 9.42
C ASP A 104 8.46 -12.24 9.19
N SER A 105 9.23 -12.03 8.12
CA SER A 105 10.42 -12.84 7.82
C SER A 105 11.57 -12.56 8.79
N GLN A 106 11.73 -11.32 9.23
CA GLN A 106 12.71 -10.93 10.25
C GLN A 106 12.36 -11.53 11.62
N ILE A 107 11.08 -11.46 12.04
CA ILE A 107 10.57 -12.07 13.27
C ILE A 107 10.80 -13.58 13.24
N LEU A 108 10.45 -14.25 12.13
CA LEU A 108 10.70 -15.67 11.94
C LEU A 108 12.19 -16.01 12.03
N SER A 109 13.06 -15.19 11.42
CA SER A 109 14.52 -15.35 11.48
C SER A 109 15.06 -15.20 12.90
N LEU A 110 14.63 -14.18 13.65
CA LEU A 110 15.08 -13.94 15.02
C LEU A 110 14.59 -15.06 15.96
N TYR A 111 13.35 -15.51 15.77
CA TYR A 111 12.80 -16.64 16.51
C TYR A 111 13.56 -17.94 16.19
N ALA A 112 13.86 -18.20 14.92
CA ALA A 112 14.66 -19.36 14.50
C ALA A 112 16.10 -19.31 15.05
N LYS A 113 16.65 -18.11 15.28
CA LYS A 113 17.95 -17.90 15.94
C LYS A 113 17.89 -18.06 17.47
N GLY A 114 16.73 -18.36 18.04
CA GLY A 114 16.57 -18.65 19.46
C GLY A 114 16.34 -17.43 20.34
N MET A 115 16.05 -16.25 19.78
CA MET A 115 15.62 -15.10 20.58
C MET A 115 14.23 -15.32 21.15
N THR A 116 14.03 -14.89 22.40
CA THR A 116 12.73 -14.93 23.04
C THR A 116 11.79 -13.90 22.41
N THR A 117 10.49 -14.15 22.50
CA THR A 117 9.48 -13.21 21.98
C THR A 117 9.58 -11.84 22.64
N ARG A 118 10.05 -11.74 23.89
CA ARG A 118 10.26 -10.46 24.58
C ARG A 118 11.43 -9.68 24.01
N GLU A 119 12.55 -10.35 23.71
CA GLU A 119 13.72 -9.72 23.08
C GLU A 119 13.40 -9.27 21.67
N ILE A 120 12.67 -10.09 20.90
CA ILE A 120 12.21 -9.72 19.56
C ILE A 120 11.35 -8.44 19.64
N VAL A 121 10.37 -8.39 20.54
CA VAL A 121 9.53 -7.18 20.73
C VAL A 121 10.38 -5.97 21.12
N ALA A 122 11.35 -6.12 22.02
CA ALA A 122 12.23 -5.02 22.40
C ALA A 122 13.06 -4.48 21.22
N ILE A 123 13.64 -5.38 20.41
CA ILE A 123 14.39 -5.03 19.21
C ILE A 123 13.50 -4.31 18.19
N PHE A 124 12.29 -4.82 17.95
CA PHE A 124 11.38 -4.17 17.00
C PHE A 124 10.87 -2.82 17.50
N LYS A 125 10.63 -2.68 18.80
CA LYS A 125 10.27 -1.41 19.41
C LYS A 125 11.41 -0.38 19.27
N GLU A 126 12.66 -0.81 19.42
CA GLU A 126 13.82 0.07 19.24
C GLU A 126 14.04 0.46 17.77
N MET A 127 13.88 -0.48 16.83
CA MET A 127 14.14 -0.25 15.40
C MET A 127 13.01 0.48 14.67
N TYR A 128 11.75 0.27 15.08
CA TYR A 128 10.56 0.74 14.34
C TYR A 128 9.56 1.52 15.18
N ASP A 129 9.81 1.74 16.48
CA ASP A 129 8.87 2.40 17.41
C ASP A 129 7.45 1.76 17.42
N ALA A 130 7.42 0.43 17.21
CA ALA A 130 6.21 -0.38 17.03
C ALA A 130 5.77 -1.14 18.30
#